data_AF-A0AA37GHI4-F1
#
_entry.id   AF-A0AA37GHI4-F1
#
_cell.length_a   1.000
_cell.length_b   1.000
_cell.length_c   1.000
_cell.angle_alpha   90.00
_cell.angle_beta   90.00
_cell.angle_gamma   90.00
#
_symmetry.space_group_name_H-M   'P 1'
#
loop_
_entity.id
_entity.type
_entity.pdbx_description
1 polymer ?
#
loop_
_entity_poly.entity_id
_entity_poly.type
_entity_poly.pdbx_seq_one_letter_code
_entity_poly.pdbx_strand_id
1 'polypeptide(L)'
;MASLGLASAVSRAEQPSPSVADFAGKTTRRQNYPSNFTVDVNFHIASTEAEADLVTDEIVNAQWRILHDSFAKYNINLRLNSTERVVDNLTGSAFLINEGNGWVYHEEEYDAYLKATRKGGYDAMNLYFYSSYSPGATGWCQFPTVITDPDSWTFYKDSCQISAMTMPGFTVEQGGFEEWNQGHLAVHEAGHWFGLNHTFAGGCSDNPGDFVADTPAQRWEVYGCPTDSDSCPDQPGLDPVHNFMGYTSDAW
;
A
#
# COMPACT_ATOMS: atom_id res chain seq x y z
N MET A 1 3.81 -43.62 -27.01
CA MET A 1 4.14 -44.09 -25.64
C MET A 1 5.38 -43.34 -25.19
N ALA A 2 5.19 -42.19 -24.57
CA ALA A 2 6.27 -41.36 -24.02
C ALA A 2 6.14 -41.39 -22.49
N SER A 3 7.22 -41.81 -21.83
CA SER A 3 7.32 -41.90 -20.37
C SER A 3 7.53 -40.50 -19.81
N LEU A 4 6.63 -40.07 -18.92
CA LEU A 4 6.77 -38.83 -18.15
C LEU A 4 7.91 -38.98 -17.14
N GLY A 5 8.91 -38.10 -17.23
CA GLY A 5 9.88 -37.86 -16.16
C GLY A 5 9.44 -36.63 -15.37
N LEU A 6 9.09 -36.83 -14.10
CA LEU A 6 8.79 -35.76 -13.15
C LEU A 6 10.05 -34.91 -12.91
N ALA A 7 9.96 -33.60 -13.17
CA ALA A 7 10.90 -32.62 -12.65
C ALA A 7 10.46 -32.20 -11.24
N SER A 8 11.37 -32.37 -10.28
CA SER A 8 11.20 -32.11 -8.85
C SER A 8 10.93 -30.63 -8.56
N ALA A 9 9.88 -30.35 -7.80
CA ALA A 9 9.65 -29.05 -7.19
C ALA A 9 10.81 -28.73 -6.22
N VAL A 10 11.47 -27.59 -6.42
CA VAL A 10 12.38 -27.02 -5.43
C VAL A 10 11.52 -26.31 -4.39
N SER A 11 11.44 -26.91 -3.21
CA SER A 11 10.85 -26.31 -2.01
C SER A 11 11.59 -25.01 -1.66
N ARG A 12 10.88 -23.88 -1.70
CA ARG A 12 11.34 -22.60 -1.17
C ARG A 12 11.13 -22.66 0.34
N ALA A 13 12.22 -22.72 1.11
CA ALA A 13 12.15 -22.71 2.56
C ALA A 13 11.44 -21.44 3.05
N GLU A 14 10.31 -21.61 3.74
CA GLU A 14 9.70 -20.57 4.56
C GLU A 14 10.74 -20.06 5.57
N GLN A 15 10.99 -18.76 5.55
CA GLN A 15 11.73 -18.10 6.63
C GLN A 15 10.82 -18.10 7.87
N PRO A 16 11.33 -18.46 9.06
CA PRO A 16 10.51 -18.52 10.25
C PRO A 16 10.02 -17.11 10.60
N SER A 17 8.71 -16.98 10.80
CA SER A 17 8.12 -15.82 11.44
C SER A 17 8.69 -15.66 12.86
N PRO A 18 8.97 -14.42 13.31
CA PRO A 18 9.46 -14.19 14.67
C PRO A 18 8.44 -14.69 15.69
N SER A 19 8.94 -15.27 16.79
CA SER A 19 8.10 -15.92 17.79
C SER A 19 7.53 -14.91 18.81
N VAL A 20 6.36 -15.21 19.36
CA VAL A 20 5.65 -14.40 20.38
C VAL A 20 6.51 -14.09 21.63
N ALA A 21 7.55 -14.89 21.89
CA ALA A 21 8.46 -14.69 23.02
C ALA A 21 9.32 -13.42 22.90
N ASP A 22 9.50 -12.86 21.70
CA ASP A 22 10.33 -11.67 21.48
C ASP A 22 9.64 -10.34 21.86
N PHE A 23 8.33 -10.36 22.11
CA PHE A 23 7.52 -9.17 22.42
C PHE A 23 6.97 -9.12 23.86
N ALA A 24 7.30 -10.11 24.70
CA ALA A 24 6.85 -10.18 26.09
C ALA A 24 7.68 -9.26 27.01
N GLY A 25 7.59 -7.95 26.79
CA GLY A 25 8.23 -6.94 27.64
C GLY A 25 7.47 -5.63 27.55
N LYS A 26 6.84 -5.23 28.66
CA LYS A 26 6.23 -3.92 28.96
C LYS A 26 6.41 -2.86 27.85
N THR A 27 5.29 -2.41 27.29
CA THR A 27 5.13 -1.30 26.34
C THR A 27 5.68 0.01 26.90
N THR A 28 7.00 0.09 26.98
CA THR A 28 7.73 1.36 27.06
C THR A 28 8.05 1.69 25.62
N ARG A 29 7.51 2.81 25.09
CA ARG A 29 7.87 3.36 23.79
C ARG A 29 9.40 3.35 23.68
N ARG A 30 9.95 2.39 22.95
CA ARG A 30 11.39 2.04 23.03
C ARG A 30 12.27 2.89 22.13
N GLN A 31 11.76 4.01 21.62
CA GLN A 31 12.49 4.89 20.73
C GLN A 31 12.18 6.35 21.09
N ASN A 32 13.24 7.13 21.33
CA ASN A 32 13.16 8.59 21.28
C ASN A 32 12.90 8.95 19.81
N TYR A 33 11.63 9.05 19.43
CA TYR A 33 11.29 9.60 18.14
C TYR A 33 11.75 11.06 18.11
N PRO A 34 12.34 11.52 16.99
CA PRO A 34 12.51 12.95 16.79
C PRO A 34 11.16 13.64 17.01
N SER A 35 11.15 14.82 17.63
CA SER A 35 9.93 15.63 17.80
C SER A 35 9.20 15.93 16.48
N ASN A 36 9.91 15.76 15.37
CA ASN A 36 9.42 15.69 14.01
C ASN A 36 10.46 14.87 13.22
N PHE A 37 10.03 13.81 12.53
CA PHE A 37 10.87 13.17 11.51
C PHE A 37 10.25 13.41 10.13
N THR A 38 11.11 13.79 9.18
CA THR A 38 10.70 14.10 7.81
C THR A 38 10.99 12.92 6.91
N VAL A 39 10.02 12.56 6.08
CA VAL A 39 10.14 11.52 5.05
C VAL A 39 10.00 12.18 3.69
N ASP A 40 10.97 11.94 2.81
CA ASP A 40 10.88 12.36 1.44
C ASP A 40 9.92 11.46 0.67
N VAL A 41 9.02 12.07 -0.08
CA VAL A 41 8.00 11.38 -0.86
C VAL A 41 8.21 11.68 -2.34
N ASN A 42 8.23 10.64 -3.17
CA ASN A 42 8.34 10.75 -4.61
C ASN A 42 7.10 10.10 -5.24
N PHE A 43 6.35 10.88 -6.03
CA PHE A 43 5.23 10.38 -6.81
C PHE A 43 5.70 10.03 -8.22
N HIS A 44 5.31 8.85 -8.67
CA HIS A 44 5.55 8.35 -10.02
C HIS A 44 4.20 8.05 -10.66
N ILE A 45 3.77 8.90 -11.58
CA ILE A 45 2.46 8.77 -12.24
C ILE A 45 2.66 8.12 -13.61
N ALA A 46 2.13 6.92 -13.79
CA ALA A 46 2.16 6.21 -15.05
C ALA A 46 0.77 6.16 -15.66
N SER A 47 0.65 6.60 -16.91
CA SER A 47 -0.60 6.57 -17.65
C SER A 47 -0.49 5.76 -18.93
N THR A 48 -1.55 5.04 -19.28
CA THR A 48 -1.68 4.47 -20.62
C THR A 48 -1.79 5.60 -21.65
N GLU A 49 -1.52 5.32 -22.92
CA GLU A 49 -1.68 6.32 -23.98
C GLU A 49 -3.14 6.81 -24.09
N ALA A 50 -4.10 5.93 -23.82
CA ALA A 50 -5.52 6.25 -23.84
C ALA A 50 -5.94 7.18 -22.68
N GLU A 51 -5.18 7.19 -21.59
CA GLU A 51 -5.47 7.93 -20.36
C GLU A 51 -4.41 8.99 -20.05
N ALA A 52 -3.62 9.38 -21.07
CA ALA A 52 -2.46 10.25 -20.92
C ALA A 52 -2.76 11.58 -20.20
N ASP A 53 -3.95 12.14 -20.45
CA ASP A 53 -4.40 13.42 -19.87
C ASP A 53 -5.37 13.25 -18.69
N LEU A 54 -5.62 12.01 -18.25
CA LEU A 54 -6.65 11.69 -17.28
C LEU A 54 -6.24 12.10 -15.85
N VAL A 55 -4.99 11.80 -15.46
CA VAL A 55 -4.46 12.11 -14.12
C VAL A 55 -3.90 13.53 -14.10
N THR A 56 -4.76 14.54 -13.95
CA THR A 56 -4.37 15.96 -13.97
C THR A 56 -3.51 16.38 -12.78
N ASP A 57 -2.84 17.53 -12.86
CA ASP A 57 -2.10 18.09 -11.73
C ASP A 57 -3.02 18.47 -10.56
N GLU A 58 -4.29 18.79 -10.82
CA GLU A 58 -5.28 19.05 -9.76
C GLU A 58 -5.54 17.80 -8.92
N ILE A 59 -5.75 16.66 -9.59
CA ILE A 59 -5.94 15.34 -8.96
C ILE A 59 -4.69 14.96 -8.14
N VAL A 60 -3.49 15.10 -8.72
CA VAL A 60 -2.24 14.78 -8.02
C VAL A 60 -2.02 15.67 -6.80
N ASN A 61 -2.29 16.97 -6.92
CA ASN A 61 -2.21 17.90 -5.80
C ASN A 61 -3.24 17.60 -4.71
N ALA A 62 -4.44 17.18 -5.08
CA ALA A 62 -5.46 16.77 -4.13
C ALA A 62 -5.04 15.51 -3.36
N GLN A 63 -4.51 14.49 -4.06
CA GLN A 63 -3.96 13.29 -3.43
C GLN A 63 -2.81 13.62 -2.47
N TRP A 64 -1.90 14.51 -2.87
CA TRP A 64 -0.80 14.94 -2.01
C TRP A 64 -1.31 15.57 -0.71
N ARG A 65 -2.33 16.44 -0.77
CA ARG A 65 -2.91 17.06 0.43
C ARG A 65 -3.48 16.01 1.39
N ILE A 66 -4.26 15.05 0.88
CA ILE A 66 -4.83 13.99 1.72
C ILE A 66 -3.74 13.17 2.41
N LEU A 67 -2.70 12.79 1.67
CA LEU A 67 -1.57 12.04 2.22
C LEU A 67 -0.82 12.87 3.29
N HIS A 68 -0.38 14.08 2.94
CA HIS A 68 0.34 14.97 3.83
C HIS A 68 -0.44 15.26 5.12
N ASP A 69 -1.69 15.69 5.00
CA ASP A 69 -2.49 16.13 6.14
C ASP A 69 -2.85 14.98 7.09
N SER A 70 -3.00 13.77 6.54
CA SER A 70 -3.26 12.56 7.35
C SER A 70 -2.08 12.22 8.26
N PHE A 71 -0.85 12.29 7.75
CA PHE A 71 0.36 12.00 8.53
C PHE A 71 0.80 13.18 9.41
N ALA A 72 0.57 14.42 8.98
CA ALA A 72 0.91 15.62 9.74
C ALA A 72 0.19 15.68 11.11
N LYS A 73 -1.04 15.15 11.19
CA LYS A 73 -1.80 15.00 12.47
C LYS A 73 -1.05 14.20 13.53
N TYR A 74 -0.13 13.34 13.11
CA TYR A 74 0.66 12.46 13.97
C TYR A 74 2.14 12.90 14.09
N ASN A 75 2.47 14.14 13.71
CA ASN A 75 3.82 14.70 13.70
C ASN A 75 4.81 13.96 12.77
N ILE A 76 4.29 13.32 11.73
CA ILE A 76 5.07 12.74 10.65
C ILE A 76 5.06 13.74 9.50
N ASN A 77 6.20 14.37 9.23
CA ASN A 77 6.30 15.39 8.17
C ASN A 77 6.63 14.72 6.84
N LEU A 78 5.66 14.66 5.93
CA LEU A 78 5.94 14.20 4.57
C LEU A 78 6.38 15.39 3.71
N ARG A 79 7.47 15.25 2.96
CA ARG A 79 7.94 16.26 2.01
C ARG A 79 7.89 15.71 0.58
N LEU A 80 6.99 16.25 -0.23
CA LEU A 80 6.95 15.90 -1.66
C LEU A 80 8.22 16.43 -2.34
N ASN A 81 9.09 15.52 -2.73
CA ASN A 81 10.39 15.81 -3.34
C ASN A 81 10.31 15.82 -4.87
N SER A 82 9.51 14.94 -5.47
CA SER A 82 9.25 15.00 -6.92
C SER A 82 7.91 14.38 -7.31
N THR A 83 7.40 14.81 -8.46
CA THR A 83 6.31 14.17 -9.20
C THR A 83 6.82 13.90 -10.62
N GLU A 84 6.99 12.64 -10.98
CA GLU A 84 7.36 12.21 -12.33
C GLU A 84 6.14 11.64 -13.06
N ARG A 85 6.15 11.78 -14.39
CA ARG A 85 5.07 11.31 -15.26
C ARG A 85 5.64 10.51 -16.42
N VAL A 86 5.01 9.38 -16.73
CA VAL A 86 5.30 8.56 -17.91
C VAL A 86 4.00 8.19 -18.61
N VAL A 87 4.02 8.24 -19.94
CA VAL A 87 2.92 7.77 -20.80
C VAL A 87 3.44 6.59 -21.59
N ASP A 88 2.96 5.40 -21.26
CA ASP A 88 3.31 4.13 -21.88
C ASP A 88 2.24 3.09 -21.51
N ASN A 89 1.75 2.32 -22.49
CA ASN A 89 0.65 1.40 -22.26
C ASN A 89 1.01 0.29 -21.26
N LEU A 90 2.26 -0.22 -21.29
CA LEU A 90 2.67 -1.28 -20.40
C LEU A 90 2.81 -0.76 -18.96
N THR A 91 3.57 0.31 -18.77
CA THR A 91 3.81 0.94 -17.47
C THR A 91 2.51 1.46 -16.88
N GLY A 92 1.69 2.18 -17.66
CA GLY A 92 0.39 2.71 -17.24
C GLY A 92 -0.64 1.64 -16.86
N SER A 93 -0.46 0.41 -17.37
CA SER A 93 -1.28 -0.77 -17.01
C SER A 93 -0.76 -1.53 -15.78
N ALA A 94 0.15 -0.93 -15.01
CA ALA A 94 0.87 -1.59 -13.91
C ALA A 94 1.52 -2.92 -14.35
N PHE A 95 2.03 -2.98 -15.60
CA PHE A 95 2.70 -4.14 -16.18
C PHE A 95 1.81 -5.39 -16.31
N LEU A 96 0.50 -5.26 -16.13
CA LEU A 96 -0.47 -6.34 -16.23
C LEU A 96 -1.44 -6.05 -17.39
N ILE A 97 -1.20 -6.70 -18.53
CA ILE A 97 -2.00 -6.49 -19.75
C ILE A 97 -2.77 -7.76 -20.13
N ASN A 98 -3.96 -7.58 -20.72
CA ASN A 98 -4.70 -8.69 -21.32
C ASN A 98 -4.35 -8.80 -22.81
N GLU A 99 -3.61 -9.84 -23.17
CA GLU A 99 -3.14 -10.07 -24.54
C GLU A 99 -4.15 -10.85 -25.42
N GLY A 100 -5.41 -10.93 -24.96
CA GLY A 100 -6.51 -11.60 -25.67
C GLY A 100 -6.62 -13.10 -25.39
N ASN A 101 -5.56 -13.74 -24.90
CA ASN A 101 -5.54 -15.12 -24.42
C ASN A 101 -5.46 -15.23 -22.88
N GLY A 102 -5.40 -14.11 -22.17
CA GLY A 102 -5.24 -14.06 -20.73
C GLY A 102 -4.50 -12.81 -20.27
N TRP A 103 -4.38 -12.68 -18.95
CA TRP A 103 -3.58 -11.64 -18.31
C TRP A 103 -2.12 -12.07 -18.25
N VAL A 104 -1.22 -11.18 -18.66
CA VAL A 104 0.23 -11.38 -18.67
C VAL A 104 0.87 -10.28 -17.81
N TYR A 105 1.69 -10.70 -16.85
CA TYR A 105 2.48 -9.80 -16.01
C TYR A 105 3.92 -9.72 -16.52
N HIS A 106 4.35 -8.50 -16.85
CA HIS A 106 5.67 -8.20 -17.40
C HIS A 106 6.67 -7.87 -16.28
N GLU A 107 7.11 -8.92 -15.58
CA GLU A 107 7.97 -8.80 -14.39
C GLU A 107 9.34 -8.18 -14.71
N GLU A 108 9.97 -8.51 -15.85
CA GLU A 108 11.28 -7.98 -16.21
C GLU A 108 11.23 -6.45 -16.43
N GLU A 109 10.19 -5.97 -17.10
CA GLU A 109 9.94 -4.55 -17.34
C GLU A 109 9.56 -3.81 -16.06
N TYR A 110 8.76 -4.43 -15.18
CA TYR A 110 8.43 -3.90 -13.86
C TYR A 110 9.70 -3.70 -13.00
N ASP A 111 10.54 -4.72 -12.92
CA ASP A 111 11.80 -4.69 -12.16
C ASP A 111 12.75 -3.63 -12.71
N ALA A 112 12.86 -3.52 -14.04
CA ALA A 112 13.68 -2.52 -14.71
C ALA A 112 13.18 -1.11 -14.45
N TYR A 113 11.85 -0.91 -14.49
CA TYR A 113 11.23 0.37 -14.21
C TYR A 113 11.52 0.84 -12.78
N LEU A 114 11.25 0.02 -11.76
CA LEU A 114 11.52 0.39 -10.36
C LEU A 114 12.99 0.72 -10.11
N LYS A 115 13.92 -0.04 -10.71
CA LYS A 115 15.37 0.24 -10.62
C LYS A 115 15.74 1.58 -11.25
N ALA A 116 15.11 1.93 -12.37
CA ALA A 116 15.41 3.15 -13.09
C ALA A 116 14.78 4.40 -12.46
N THR A 117 13.61 4.27 -11.82
CA THR A 117 12.82 5.42 -11.37
C THR A 117 12.80 5.65 -9.87
N ARG A 118 13.14 4.66 -9.02
CA ARG A 118 13.21 4.88 -7.56
C ARG A 118 14.11 6.08 -7.25
N LYS A 119 13.65 6.95 -6.35
CA LYS A 119 14.38 8.13 -5.90
C LYS A 119 14.62 8.13 -4.40
N GLY A 120 15.77 8.70 -4.03
CA GLY A 120 16.19 8.86 -2.63
C GLY A 120 16.77 7.59 -2.02
N GLY A 121 17.04 7.66 -0.71
CA GLY A 121 17.56 6.54 0.07
C GLY A 121 16.48 5.57 0.52
N TYR A 122 16.80 4.74 1.51
CA TYR A 122 15.82 3.84 2.13
C TYR A 122 14.82 4.59 3.02
N ASP A 123 15.15 5.83 3.37
CA ASP A 123 14.32 6.79 4.09
C ASP A 123 13.39 7.61 3.18
N ALA A 124 13.37 7.32 1.87
CA ALA A 124 12.50 7.98 0.90
C ALA A 124 11.38 7.03 0.41
N MET A 125 10.15 7.45 0.60
CA MET A 125 8.95 6.72 0.18
C MET A 125 8.64 7.01 -1.29
N ASN A 126 8.47 5.95 -2.10
CA ASN A 126 8.14 6.06 -3.51
C ASN A 126 6.72 5.49 -3.75
N LEU A 127 5.81 6.33 -4.25
CA LEU A 127 4.43 5.95 -4.57
C LEU A 127 4.26 5.95 -6.09
N TYR A 128 3.97 4.78 -6.65
CA TYR A 128 3.69 4.56 -8.05
C TYR A 128 2.19 4.47 -8.27
N PHE A 129 1.65 5.42 -9.03
CA PHE A 129 0.25 5.50 -9.37
C PHE A 129 0.05 5.13 -10.83
N TYR A 130 -0.89 4.22 -11.09
CA TYR A 130 -1.15 3.69 -12.43
C TYR A 130 -2.57 4.05 -12.86
N SER A 131 -2.74 4.62 -14.06
CA SER A 131 -4.07 5.00 -14.58
C SER A 131 -4.96 3.78 -14.86
N SER A 132 -4.35 2.67 -15.27
CA SER A 132 -5.04 1.40 -15.50
C SER A 132 -4.45 0.34 -14.57
N TYR A 133 -5.04 0.16 -13.39
CA TYR A 133 -4.64 -0.88 -12.44
C TYR A 133 -5.72 -1.97 -12.39
N SER A 134 -5.36 -3.23 -12.60
CA SER A 134 -6.26 -4.38 -12.43
C SER A 134 -5.98 -5.10 -11.10
N PRO A 135 -7.00 -5.44 -10.28
CA PRO A 135 -8.44 -5.44 -10.57
C PRO A 135 -9.21 -4.10 -10.41
N GLY A 136 -8.57 -2.96 -10.16
CA GLY A 136 -9.26 -1.66 -10.07
C GLY A 136 -8.77 -0.81 -8.91
N ALA A 137 -9.65 -0.49 -7.96
CA ALA A 137 -9.34 0.20 -6.70
C ALA A 137 -8.53 -0.69 -5.76
N THR A 138 -7.26 -0.90 -6.10
CA THR A 138 -6.33 -1.70 -5.31
C THR A 138 -4.98 -1.00 -5.21
N GLY A 139 -4.24 -1.36 -4.18
CA GLY A 139 -2.86 -1.00 -4.00
C GLY A 139 -2.16 -2.02 -3.11
N TRP A 140 -0.85 -1.89 -3.00
CA TRP A 140 -0.04 -2.58 -2.00
C TRP A 140 1.25 -1.79 -1.75
N CYS A 141 1.82 -1.92 -0.56
CA CYS A 141 3.19 -1.47 -0.26
C CYS A 141 4.05 -2.56 0.33
N GLN A 142 5.35 -2.42 0.09
CA GLN A 142 6.35 -3.19 0.79
C GLN A 142 6.45 -2.73 2.26
N PHE A 143 6.32 -3.68 3.20
CA PHE A 143 6.59 -3.43 4.63
C PHE A 143 8.07 -3.12 4.86
N PRO A 144 8.41 -2.36 5.93
CA PRO A 144 9.77 -2.15 6.39
C PRO A 144 10.54 -3.46 6.48
N THR A 145 11.75 -3.47 5.95
CA THR A 145 12.64 -4.62 5.96
C THR A 145 14.08 -4.16 6.13
N VAL A 146 14.94 -5.07 6.56
CA VAL A 146 16.35 -4.74 6.76
C VAL A 146 17.05 -4.72 5.40
N ILE A 147 17.49 -3.53 4.98
CA ILE A 147 18.36 -3.36 3.80
C ILE A 147 19.81 -3.46 4.23
N THR A 148 20.49 -4.52 3.80
CA THR A 148 21.93 -4.73 4.06
C THR A 148 22.82 -4.31 2.88
N ASP A 149 22.24 -4.19 1.69
CA ASP A 149 22.90 -3.80 0.46
C ASP A 149 21.99 -2.81 -0.30
N PRO A 150 22.40 -1.54 -0.48
CA PRO A 150 21.61 -0.53 -1.18
C PRO A 150 21.45 -0.81 -2.69
N ASP A 151 22.23 -1.73 -3.27
CA ASP A 151 22.05 -2.18 -4.66
C ASP A 151 21.24 -3.48 -4.78
N SER A 152 20.62 -3.94 -3.68
CA SER A 152 19.79 -5.15 -3.68
C SER A 152 18.42 -4.93 -4.30
N TRP A 153 17.83 -5.98 -4.86
CA TRP A 153 16.44 -5.94 -5.32
C TRP A 153 15.46 -5.56 -4.19
N THR A 154 15.75 -5.93 -2.94
CA THR A 154 14.95 -5.55 -1.77
C THR A 154 14.85 -4.04 -1.60
N PHE A 155 15.93 -3.30 -1.90
CA PHE A 155 15.92 -1.84 -1.88
C PHE A 155 15.09 -1.25 -3.03
N TYR A 156 15.28 -1.75 -4.25
CA TYR A 156 14.61 -1.21 -5.43
C TYR A 156 13.09 -1.42 -5.41
N LYS A 157 12.63 -2.54 -4.86
CA LYS A 157 11.19 -2.87 -4.75
C LYS A 157 10.48 -2.26 -3.55
N ASP A 158 11.19 -1.51 -2.69
CA ASP A 158 10.62 -0.87 -1.49
C ASP A 158 9.69 0.29 -1.87
N SER A 159 8.48 0.02 -2.30
CA SER A 159 7.58 1.07 -2.78
C SER A 159 6.12 0.71 -2.59
N CYS A 160 5.27 1.67 -2.94
CA CYS A 160 3.82 1.55 -2.94
C CYS A 160 3.29 1.59 -4.36
N GLN A 161 2.51 0.59 -4.75
CA GLN A 161 1.90 0.48 -6.08
C GLN A 161 0.39 0.68 -5.91
N ILE A 162 -0.17 1.70 -6.56
CA ILE A 162 -1.52 2.19 -6.24
C ILE A 162 -2.28 2.50 -7.54
N SER A 163 -3.57 2.17 -7.55
CA SER A 163 -4.47 2.64 -8.60
C SER A 163 -4.69 4.15 -8.53
N ALA A 164 -4.32 4.87 -9.58
CA ALA A 164 -4.52 6.33 -9.65
C ALA A 164 -6.01 6.71 -9.57
N MET A 165 -6.91 5.82 -9.98
CA MET A 165 -8.36 6.03 -9.96
C MET A 165 -8.97 6.14 -8.55
N THR A 166 -8.17 5.93 -7.50
CA THR A 166 -8.53 6.16 -6.10
C THR A 166 -8.16 7.56 -5.59
N MET A 167 -7.51 8.39 -6.42
CA MET A 167 -7.19 9.76 -6.05
C MET A 167 -8.45 10.65 -5.97
N PRO A 168 -8.43 11.73 -5.18
CA PRO A 168 -9.50 12.73 -5.16
C PRO A 168 -9.66 13.43 -6.51
N GLY A 169 -10.91 13.63 -6.91
CA GLY A 169 -11.28 14.45 -8.08
C GLY A 169 -11.69 13.66 -9.32
N PHE A 170 -11.55 12.33 -9.30
CA PHE A 170 -12.10 11.48 -10.36
C PHE A 170 -13.63 11.39 -10.28
N THR A 171 -14.29 11.57 -11.41
CA THR A 171 -15.72 11.27 -11.59
C THR A 171 -15.94 9.79 -11.94
N VAL A 172 -17.15 9.29 -11.75
CA VAL A 172 -17.52 7.92 -12.17
C VAL A 172 -17.40 7.77 -13.68
N GLU A 173 -17.73 8.81 -14.45
CA GLU A 173 -17.59 8.82 -15.91
C GLU A 173 -16.12 8.73 -16.37
N GLN A 174 -15.19 9.19 -15.54
CA GLN A 174 -13.75 9.04 -15.76
C GLN A 174 -13.20 7.69 -15.30
N GLY A 175 -14.04 6.82 -14.72
CA GLY A 175 -13.62 5.53 -14.15
C GLY A 175 -13.25 5.58 -12.67
N GLY A 176 -13.54 6.68 -11.97
CA GLY A 176 -13.33 6.80 -10.53
C GLY A 176 -14.21 5.84 -9.74
N PHE A 177 -13.65 5.31 -8.65
CA PHE A 177 -14.37 4.44 -7.73
C PHE A 177 -15.06 5.30 -6.66
N GLU A 178 -16.35 5.60 -6.81
CA GLU A 178 -17.09 6.57 -5.98
C GLU A 178 -16.93 6.37 -4.46
N GLU A 179 -16.83 5.12 -4.01
CA GLU A 179 -16.64 4.78 -2.60
C GLU A 179 -15.17 4.82 -2.13
N TRP A 180 -14.20 5.02 -3.03
CA TRP A 180 -12.76 4.79 -2.81
C TRP A 180 -11.87 5.84 -3.49
N ASN A 181 -12.44 6.96 -3.95
CA ASN A 181 -11.75 8.00 -4.71
C ASN A 181 -11.52 9.27 -3.89
N GLN A 182 -11.32 9.17 -2.57
CA GLN A 182 -10.91 10.33 -1.74
C GLN A 182 -9.43 10.26 -1.33
N GLY A 183 -8.66 9.36 -1.94
CA GLY A 183 -7.23 9.26 -1.75
C GLY A 183 -6.79 8.58 -0.46
N HIS A 184 -7.70 7.93 0.27
CA HIS A 184 -7.32 7.22 1.50
C HIS A 184 -6.57 5.93 1.22
N LEU A 185 -6.72 5.32 0.03
CA LEU A 185 -5.92 4.15 -0.34
C LEU A 185 -4.41 4.46 -0.25
N ALA A 186 -3.96 5.62 -0.74
CA ALA A 186 -2.56 6.01 -0.60
C ALA A 186 -2.12 6.20 0.86
N VAL A 187 -3.04 6.59 1.75
CA VAL A 187 -2.79 6.71 3.19
C VAL A 187 -2.66 5.33 3.83
N HIS A 188 -3.57 4.40 3.50
CA HIS A 188 -3.54 2.99 3.91
C HIS A 188 -2.22 2.34 3.52
N GLU A 189 -1.88 2.46 2.25
CA GLU A 189 -0.66 1.93 1.66
C GLU A 189 0.59 2.51 2.32
N ALA A 190 0.68 3.83 2.48
CA ALA A 190 1.78 4.45 3.23
C ALA A 190 1.85 3.95 4.68
N GLY A 191 0.72 3.61 5.31
CA GLY A 191 0.67 2.97 6.63
C GLY A 191 1.41 1.64 6.67
N HIS A 192 1.26 0.79 5.64
CA HIS A 192 2.05 -0.43 5.49
C HIS A 192 3.54 -0.15 5.30
N TRP A 193 3.91 0.87 4.52
CA TRP A 193 5.31 1.29 4.40
C TRP A 193 5.89 1.77 5.75
N PHE A 194 5.07 2.32 6.64
CA PHE A 194 5.45 2.61 8.02
C PHE A 194 5.37 1.41 8.99
N GLY A 195 4.96 0.24 8.49
CA GLY A 195 4.91 -1.02 9.24
C GLY A 195 3.62 -1.28 9.99
N LEU A 196 2.53 -0.58 9.68
CA LEU A 196 1.21 -0.86 10.25
C LEU A 196 0.58 -2.09 9.59
N ASN A 197 0.01 -2.97 10.39
CA ASN A 197 -0.80 -4.08 9.90
C ASN A 197 -2.26 -3.63 9.68
N HIS A 198 -3.01 -4.45 8.94
CA HIS A 198 -4.46 -4.32 8.92
C HIS A 198 -5.07 -4.47 10.31
N THR A 199 -6.14 -3.74 10.59
CA THR A 199 -6.84 -3.77 11.89
C THR A 199 -7.44 -5.13 12.24
N PHE A 200 -7.74 -5.94 11.21
CA PHE A 200 -8.25 -7.31 11.36
C PHE A 200 -7.15 -8.38 11.45
N ALA A 201 -5.88 -7.98 11.52
CA ALA A 201 -4.78 -8.92 11.77
C ALA A 201 -4.95 -9.58 13.15
N GLY A 202 -4.78 -10.90 13.20
CA GLY A 202 -4.91 -11.68 14.45
C GLY A 202 -6.33 -11.91 14.96
N GLY A 203 -7.35 -11.33 14.32
CA GLY A 203 -8.76 -11.56 14.63
C GLY A 203 -9.14 -11.19 16.07
N CYS A 204 -10.09 -11.92 16.66
CA CYS A 204 -10.52 -11.70 18.06
C CYS A 204 -9.63 -12.38 19.11
N SER A 205 -8.39 -12.75 18.75
CA SER A 205 -7.52 -13.45 19.69
C SER A 205 -6.91 -12.50 20.72
N ASP A 206 -6.57 -13.03 21.90
CA ASP A 206 -5.89 -12.26 22.97
C ASP A 206 -4.39 -12.01 22.67
N ASN A 207 -3.90 -12.49 21.54
CA ASN A 207 -2.54 -12.25 21.05
C ASN A 207 -2.49 -10.90 20.30
N PRO A 208 -1.31 -10.27 20.17
CA PRO A 208 -1.24 -8.92 19.64
C PRO A 208 -1.73 -8.91 18.19
N GLY A 209 -2.95 -8.44 17.96
CA GLY A 209 -3.66 -8.52 16.68
C GLY A 209 -2.89 -7.84 15.55
N ASP A 210 -3.10 -6.53 15.39
CA ASP A 210 -2.32 -5.67 14.49
C ASP A 210 -1.02 -5.16 15.15
N PHE A 211 -0.76 -5.58 16.39
CA PHE A 211 0.33 -5.15 17.28
C PHE A 211 0.23 -3.69 17.78
N VAL A 212 -0.96 -3.08 17.68
CA VAL A 212 -1.27 -1.73 18.16
C VAL A 212 -2.30 -1.81 19.28
N ALA A 213 -1.88 -1.52 20.51
CA ALA A 213 -2.67 -1.81 21.71
C ALA A 213 -3.98 -0.99 21.84
N ASP A 214 -4.09 0.13 21.13
CA ASP A 214 -5.27 1.00 21.12
C ASP A 214 -6.17 0.80 19.88
N THR A 215 -5.86 -0.17 19.02
CA THR A 215 -6.79 -0.66 17.98
C THR A 215 -7.71 -1.72 18.60
N PRO A 216 -9.05 -1.51 18.65
CA PRO A 216 -9.99 -2.57 19.01
C PRO A 216 -9.86 -3.80 18.10
N ALA A 217 -10.04 -4.99 18.67
CA ALA A 217 -9.92 -6.24 17.91
C ALA A 217 -11.01 -6.35 16.84
N GLN A 218 -10.63 -6.73 15.63
CA GLN A 218 -11.51 -6.93 14.50
C GLN A 218 -11.24 -8.30 13.87
N ARG A 219 -12.29 -9.05 13.51
CA ARG A 219 -12.17 -10.41 13.00
C ARG A 219 -11.94 -10.52 11.50
N TRP A 220 -12.58 -9.65 10.71
CA TRP A 220 -12.60 -9.71 9.25
C TRP A 220 -12.71 -8.30 8.67
N GLU A 221 -12.48 -8.19 7.37
CA GLU A 221 -12.60 -6.94 6.65
C GLU A 221 -14.04 -6.41 6.68
N VAL A 222 -14.17 -5.12 6.94
CA VAL A 222 -15.47 -4.43 6.98
C VAL A 222 -15.46 -3.39 5.87
N TYR A 223 -16.49 -3.41 5.03
CA TYR A 223 -16.64 -2.55 3.85
C TYR A 223 -17.80 -1.57 4.01
N GLY A 224 -17.83 -0.52 3.20
CA GLY A 224 -18.85 0.53 3.24
C GLY A 224 -18.68 1.46 4.46
N CYS A 225 -19.80 2.01 4.94
CA CYS A 225 -19.84 2.96 6.07
C CYS A 225 -20.71 2.48 7.25
N PRO A 226 -20.34 1.37 7.94
CA PRO A 226 -21.15 0.85 9.05
C PRO A 226 -20.98 1.63 10.35
N THR A 227 -22.06 1.87 11.10
CA THR A 227 -22.01 2.67 12.35
C THR A 227 -21.74 1.88 13.62
N ASP A 228 -22.08 0.58 13.65
CA ASP A 228 -22.08 -0.23 14.88
C ASP A 228 -21.51 -1.64 14.61
N SER A 229 -20.47 -1.74 13.77
CA SER A 229 -19.83 -3.02 13.49
C SER A 229 -19.05 -3.50 14.72
N ASP A 230 -19.35 -4.73 15.15
CA ASP A 230 -18.65 -5.41 16.23
C ASP A 230 -18.49 -6.89 15.87
N SER A 231 -17.33 -7.22 15.33
CA SER A 231 -16.98 -8.58 14.92
C SER A 231 -16.37 -9.41 16.06
N CYS A 232 -16.01 -8.75 17.17
CA CYS A 232 -15.37 -9.32 18.35
C CYS A 232 -16.07 -8.91 19.65
N PRO A 233 -17.34 -9.29 19.86
CA PRO A 233 -18.17 -8.77 20.97
C PRO A 233 -17.72 -9.20 22.37
N ASP A 234 -16.85 -10.21 22.46
CA ASP A 234 -16.24 -10.65 23.71
C ASP A 234 -14.96 -9.86 24.05
N GLN A 235 -14.51 -8.96 23.15
CA GLN A 235 -13.36 -8.08 23.32
C GLN A 235 -13.82 -6.62 23.53
N PRO A 236 -12.98 -5.74 24.12
CA PRO A 236 -13.34 -4.33 24.30
C PRO A 236 -13.35 -3.54 22.98
N GLY A 237 -14.39 -2.73 22.79
CA GLY A 237 -14.50 -1.75 21.69
C GLY A 237 -15.35 -2.25 20.52
N LEU A 238 -15.70 -1.33 19.61
CA LEU A 238 -16.30 -1.67 18.31
C LEU A 238 -15.20 -1.83 17.27
N ASP A 239 -15.51 -2.46 16.13
CA ASP A 239 -14.57 -2.53 15.01
C ASP A 239 -14.08 -1.11 14.65
N PRO A 240 -12.79 -0.89 14.39
CA PRO A 240 -12.21 0.43 14.12
C PRO A 240 -12.52 0.91 12.70
N VAL A 241 -13.80 1.09 12.38
CA VAL A 241 -14.33 1.39 11.03
C VAL A 241 -13.88 2.73 10.44
N HIS A 242 -13.23 3.61 11.20
CA HIS A 242 -12.65 4.85 10.68
C HIS A 242 -11.12 4.82 10.58
N ASN A 243 -10.51 3.68 10.90
CA ASN A 243 -9.06 3.52 10.82
C ASN A 243 -8.67 3.24 9.36
N PHE A 244 -7.70 4.01 8.84
CA PHE A 244 -7.20 3.85 7.48
C PHE A 244 -6.67 2.44 7.19
N MET A 245 -6.23 1.69 8.20
CA MET A 245 -5.74 0.31 8.04
C MET A 245 -6.86 -0.75 7.96
N GLY A 246 -8.12 -0.33 8.00
CA GLY A 246 -9.28 -1.16 7.62
C GLY A 246 -9.58 -1.06 6.12
N TYR A 247 -10.70 -1.65 5.69
CA TYR A 247 -11.20 -1.63 4.29
C TYR A 247 -12.58 -0.96 4.15
N THR A 248 -12.91 -0.06 5.07
CA THR A 248 -14.12 0.74 4.95
C THR A 248 -13.97 1.77 3.84
N SER A 249 -15.11 2.21 3.28
CA SER A 249 -15.15 3.18 2.20
C SER A 249 -14.48 4.51 2.60
N ASP A 250 -13.97 5.25 1.61
CA ASP A 250 -13.52 6.62 1.76
C ASP A 250 -14.70 7.59 2.03
N ALA A 251 -15.90 7.25 1.56
CA ALA A 251 -17.07 8.12 1.51
C ALA A 251 -17.90 8.15 2.81
N TRP A 252 -17.23 8.46 3.93
CA TRP A 252 -17.85 8.70 5.23
C TRP A 252 -18.53 10.08 5.37
#